data_AF-A0A6A6PR78-F1
#
_entry.id   AF-A0A6A6PR78-F1
#
_cell.length_a   1.000
_cell.length_b   1.000
_cell.length_c   1.000
_cell.angle_alpha   90.00
_cell.angle_beta   90.00
_cell.angle_gamma   90.00
#
_symmetry.space_group_name_H-M   'P 1'
#
loop_
_entity.id
_entity.type
_entity.pdbx_description
1 polymer ?
#
loop_
_entity_poly.entity_id
_entity_poly.type
_entity_poly.pdbx_seq_one_letter_code
_entity_poly.pdbx_strand_id
1 'polypeptide(L)'
;MLPRQANTSLTFVTGATQGGIQPRYEIFQLQQNEDQWNIFLLALQSFQQMDPSSELSWYQIGGIHGVPYIPYAGVGQCPGCPTTGYCTHSSTLFPNWHRSYVALFEQSLQLNALAVANQFSGDARSRYLQAATSLRMPFWDWALLPGAGQNPFPQMFTDETVTVTTPSGQATIHNPLHSYSFGSANHTFMKTAFTPDSDVTIRNPTFTLATRESLRTDLYALLTSAQGFNNFATQSLYKARDNPNSIEMLHDRVHVRTGGDMAYIPTAAFDPIFFLHHAAVDHAYALWQLANPEDFMTAWTEVGSTYTYTSGTVENAESALTPFRSNGKGGFWSPDAVRNTTIFNYVYADLEMGQSAAVIINTLYGDDNLTDTRAASMGIHKKTQPSHKEDHSRKKPHQQKSETRQEYIINIRADSMGAEGSFTVFFFDQEVRDDEVCSWHESEAVIASHSFFTGPGKKGDGTLLSSAGTSLTPGLRRAVKDGRLASLEEEDVVRYLRSTLRWRVKMQQGKAVDESEIPGLEIRVLMAEVRGPKALDEMPVWSPFRALEL
;
A
#
# COMPACT_ATOMS: atom_id res chain seq x y z
N MET A 1 5.52 -49.51 -17.52
CA MET A 1 5.40 -48.85 -16.19
C MET A 1 4.79 -47.48 -16.44
N LEU A 2 3.55 -47.29 -16.01
CA LEU A 2 2.90 -45.98 -16.02
C LEU A 2 3.62 -45.07 -14.99
N PRO A 3 3.94 -43.81 -15.32
CA PRO A 3 4.48 -42.90 -14.33
C PRO A 3 3.43 -42.67 -13.25
N ARG A 4 3.85 -42.84 -11.98
CA ARG A 4 3.06 -42.46 -10.80
C ARG A 4 2.58 -41.03 -10.98
N GLN A 5 1.27 -40.84 -11.08
CA GLN A 5 0.64 -39.55 -10.79
C GLN A 5 1.08 -39.18 -9.37
N ALA A 6 1.94 -38.17 -9.25
CA ALA A 6 2.09 -37.46 -8.01
C ALA A 6 0.70 -36.89 -7.71
N ASN A 7 0.09 -37.36 -6.63
CA ASN A 7 -1.18 -36.86 -6.14
C ASN A 7 -0.90 -35.48 -5.53
N THR A 8 -0.64 -34.46 -6.35
CA THR A 8 -0.43 -33.09 -5.90
C THR A 8 -1.80 -32.51 -5.56
N SER A 9 -2.14 -32.50 -4.27
CA SER A 9 -3.28 -31.72 -3.79
C SER A 9 -3.02 -30.26 -4.11
N LEU A 10 -3.81 -29.68 -5.01
CA LEU A 10 -3.73 -28.27 -5.37
C LEU A 10 -3.88 -27.39 -4.12
N THR A 11 -3.06 -26.34 -3.97
CA THR A 11 -3.26 -25.35 -2.92
C THR A 11 -4.56 -24.56 -3.13
N PHE A 12 -5.38 -24.47 -2.09
CA PHE A 12 -6.59 -23.65 -2.04
C PHE A 12 -6.37 -22.44 -1.13
N VAL A 13 -6.95 -21.31 -1.54
CA VAL A 13 -6.90 -20.07 -0.75
C VAL A 13 -8.13 -20.01 0.13
N THR A 14 -7.94 -20.21 1.43
CA THR A 14 -8.99 -20.24 2.45
C THR A 14 -8.86 -19.12 3.49
N GLY A 15 -7.76 -18.37 3.45
CA GLY A 15 -7.38 -17.45 4.53
C GLY A 15 -6.92 -18.17 5.79
N ALA A 16 -6.75 -17.42 6.87
CA ALA A 16 -6.47 -17.98 8.20
C ALA A 16 -7.75 -18.55 8.83
N THR A 17 -7.88 -19.87 8.86
CA THR A 17 -9.14 -20.54 9.27
C THR A 17 -9.26 -20.76 10.77
N GLN A 18 -8.16 -20.76 11.52
CA GLN A 18 -8.23 -20.93 12.98
C GLN A 18 -8.70 -19.64 13.65
N GLY A 19 -9.51 -19.80 14.70
CA GLY A 19 -10.05 -18.68 15.48
C GLY A 19 -11.30 -18.01 14.91
N GLY A 20 -11.82 -18.44 13.75
CA GLY A 20 -12.96 -17.77 13.10
C GLY A 20 -12.58 -16.38 12.59
N ILE A 21 -13.52 -15.43 12.56
CA ILE A 21 -13.24 -14.05 12.12
C ILE A 21 -12.39 -13.34 13.19
N GLN A 22 -11.23 -12.83 12.82
CA GLN A 22 -10.30 -12.12 13.71
C GLN A 22 -9.80 -10.83 13.06
N PRO A 23 -9.43 -9.81 13.85
CA PRO A 23 -8.98 -8.54 13.30
C PRO A 23 -7.53 -8.62 12.77
N ARG A 24 -7.29 -8.00 11.62
CA ARG A 24 -5.98 -7.47 11.25
C ARG A 24 -5.75 -6.20 12.05
N TYR A 25 -4.65 -6.16 12.79
CA TYR A 25 -4.24 -5.01 13.57
C TYR A 25 -3.27 -4.13 12.77
N GLU A 26 -3.28 -2.84 13.05
CA GLU A 26 -2.17 -1.98 12.67
C GLU A 26 -0.89 -2.49 13.37
N ILE A 27 0.25 -2.52 12.69
CA ILE A 27 1.45 -3.21 13.19
C ILE A 27 1.95 -2.68 14.54
N PHE A 28 1.86 -1.38 14.80
CA PHE A 28 2.23 -0.80 16.11
C PHE A 28 1.24 -1.19 17.20
N GLN A 29 -0.03 -1.47 16.87
CA GLN A 29 -0.98 -2.05 17.81
C GLN A 29 -0.67 -3.52 18.08
N LEU A 30 -0.35 -4.31 17.04
CA LEU A 30 0.08 -5.70 17.21
C LEU A 30 1.31 -5.80 18.12
N GLN A 31 2.29 -4.90 17.91
CA GLN A 31 3.54 -4.85 18.68
C GLN A 31 3.31 -4.65 20.19
N GLN A 32 2.21 -4.02 20.60
CA GLN A 32 1.87 -3.83 22.02
C GLN A 32 1.37 -5.12 22.70
N ASN A 33 0.96 -6.13 21.94
CA ASN A 33 0.60 -7.44 22.46
C ASN A 33 1.84 -8.36 22.43
N GLU A 34 2.52 -8.50 23.57
CA GLU A 34 3.77 -9.26 23.67
C GLU A 34 3.69 -10.69 23.11
N ASP A 35 2.57 -11.39 23.36
CA ASP A 35 2.39 -12.77 22.88
C ASP A 35 2.17 -12.84 21.37
N GLN A 36 1.30 -11.97 20.83
CA GLN A 36 1.06 -11.92 19.39
C GLN A 36 2.29 -11.41 18.64
N TRP A 37 2.98 -10.41 19.16
CA TRP A 37 4.21 -9.89 18.55
C TRP A 37 5.30 -10.96 18.51
N ASN A 38 5.52 -11.67 19.61
CA ASN A 38 6.51 -12.73 19.67
C ASN A 38 6.19 -13.87 18.70
N ILE A 39 4.94 -14.36 18.69
CA ILE A 39 4.56 -15.46 17.80
C ILE A 39 4.55 -15.04 16.33
N PHE A 40 4.23 -13.78 16.03
CA PHE A 40 4.31 -13.22 14.68
C PHE A 40 5.73 -13.24 14.13
N LEU A 41 6.72 -12.74 14.90
CA LEU A 41 8.11 -12.75 14.48
C LEU A 41 8.65 -14.18 14.30
N LEU A 42 8.39 -15.08 15.24
CA LEU A 42 8.83 -16.48 15.12
C LEU A 42 8.14 -17.19 13.94
N ALA A 43 6.86 -16.91 13.68
CA ALA A 43 6.13 -17.46 12.55
C ALA A 43 6.71 -16.98 11.21
N LEU A 44 7.04 -15.70 11.08
CA LEU A 44 7.70 -15.17 9.88
C LEU A 44 9.07 -15.82 9.67
N GLN A 45 9.87 -15.97 10.73
CA GLN A 45 11.16 -16.67 10.64
C GLN A 45 10.97 -18.12 10.15
N SER A 46 10.02 -18.86 10.73
CA SER A 46 9.70 -20.23 10.30
C SER A 46 9.23 -20.28 8.84
N PHE A 47 8.40 -19.32 8.44
CA PHE A 47 7.84 -19.23 7.09
C PHE A 47 8.93 -18.96 6.04
N GLN A 48 9.86 -18.04 6.34
CA GLN A 48 11.01 -17.75 5.48
C GLN A 48 11.97 -18.93 5.33
N GLN A 49 11.97 -19.89 6.26
CA GLN A 49 12.82 -21.08 6.24
C GLN A 49 12.17 -22.30 5.58
N MET A 50 10.92 -22.17 5.11
CA MET A 50 10.24 -23.27 4.42
C MET A 50 10.99 -23.70 3.16
N ASP A 51 10.91 -25.00 2.83
CA ASP A 51 11.45 -25.54 1.59
C ASP A 51 10.88 -24.76 0.39
N PRO A 52 11.72 -24.14 -0.47
CA PRO A 52 11.28 -23.31 -1.58
C PRO A 52 10.53 -24.08 -2.68
N SER A 53 10.45 -25.42 -2.61
CA SER A 53 9.61 -26.24 -3.47
C SER A 53 8.17 -26.41 -2.95
N SER A 54 7.90 -26.07 -1.68
CA SER A 54 6.56 -26.14 -1.11
C SER A 54 5.68 -25.01 -1.65
N GLU A 55 4.49 -25.32 -2.18
CA GLU A 55 3.55 -24.32 -2.71
C GLU A 55 3.17 -23.24 -1.68
N LEU A 56 3.22 -23.54 -0.39
CA LEU A 56 2.95 -22.59 0.69
C LEU A 56 4.20 -21.90 1.26
N SER A 57 5.38 -22.11 0.67
CA SER A 57 6.61 -21.45 1.11
C SER A 57 6.62 -19.96 0.78
N TRP A 58 7.43 -19.20 1.52
CA TRP A 58 7.65 -17.78 1.25
C TRP A 58 8.07 -17.56 -0.21
N TYR A 59 8.98 -18.40 -0.69
CA TYR A 59 9.48 -18.37 -2.06
C TYR A 59 8.37 -18.57 -3.10
N GLN A 60 7.56 -19.64 -2.97
CA GLN A 60 6.51 -19.92 -3.96
C GLN A 60 5.40 -18.87 -3.93
N ILE A 61 4.98 -18.43 -2.73
CA ILE A 61 3.95 -17.40 -2.60
C ILE A 61 4.47 -16.08 -3.15
N GLY A 62 5.69 -15.63 -2.77
CA GLY A 62 6.31 -14.42 -3.32
C GLY A 62 6.45 -14.46 -4.84
N GLY A 63 6.78 -15.63 -5.40
CA GLY A 63 6.92 -15.83 -6.84
C GLY A 63 5.63 -15.75 -7.67
N ILE A 64 4.44 -15.74 -7.03
CA ILE A 64 3.16 -15.53 -7.73
C ILE A 64 3.11 -14.12 -8.33
N HIS A 65 3.60 -13.13 -7.60
CA HIS A 65 3.53 -11.73 -8.00
C HIS A 65 4.35 -11.45 -9.26
N GLY A 66 5.52 -12.08 -9.39
CA GLY A 66 6.52 -11.72 -10.38
C GLY A 66 7.44 -12.87 -10.78
N VAL A 67 8.75 -12.64 -10.71
CA VAL A 67 9.73 -13.70 -11.01
C VAL A 67 9.60 -14.83 -10.00
N PRO A 68 9.82 -16.10 -10.40
CA PRO A 68 10.44 -16.53 -11.66
C PRO A 68 9.48 -16.80 -12.84
N TYR A 69 8.24 -16.31 -12.81
CA TYR A 69 7.23 -16.50 -13.87
C TYR A 69 6.89 -17.97 -14.16
N ILE A 70 6.70 -18.75 -13.10
CA ILE A 70 6.40 -20.18 -13.17
C ILE A 70 4.92 -20.47 -12.86
N PRO A 71 4.39 -21.63 -13.29
CA PRO A 71 3.06 -22.08 -12.89
C PRO A 71 2.92 -22.19 -11.36
N TYR A 72 1.76 -21.82 -10.83
CA TYR A 72 1.43 -21.97 -9.41
C TYR A 72 0.08 -22.68 -9.25
N ALA A 73 -0.03 -23.62 -8.31
CA ALA A 73 -1.23 -24.42 -8.05
C ALA A 73 -1.88 -24.99 -9.34
N GLY A 74 -1.04 -25.48 -10.26
CA GLY A 74 -1.48 -26.05 -11.55
C GLY A 74 -2.12 -25.05 -12.52
N VAL A 75 -1.95 -23.74 -12.32
CA VAL A 75 -2.32 -22.70 -13.29
C VAL A 75 -1.08 -22.40 -14.12
N GLY A 76 -1.17 -22.55 -15.45
CA GLY A 76 -0.09 -22.26 -16.38
C GLY A 76 -0.32 -20.95 -17.13
N GLN A 77 0.68 -20.53 -17.90
CA GLN A 77 0.61 -19.33 -18.72
C GLN A 77 -0.50 -19.47 -19.77
N CYS A 78 -1.31 -18.42 -19.96
CA CYS A 78 -2.35 -18.46 -20.98
C CYS A 78 -1.76 -18.43 -22.41
N PRO A 79 -2.42 -19.01 -23.41
CA PRO A 79 -2.02 -18.84 -24.81
C PRO A 79 -2.01 -17.35 -25.21
N GLY A 80 -0.87 -16.84 -25.67
CA GLY A 80 -0.71 -15.44 -26.09
C GLY A 80 -0.37 -14.47 -24.95
N CYS A 81 -0.38 -14.91 -23.68
CA CYS A 81 0.09 -14.10 -22.56
C CYS A 81 1.62 -13.88 -22.64
N PRO A 82 2.14 -12.70 -22.25
CA PRO A 82 3.58 -12.47 -22.14
C PRO A 82 4.18 -13.20 -20.93
N THR A 83 5.50 -13.42 -20.93
CA THR A 83 6.21 -13.95 -19.76
C THR A 83 6.37 -12.85 -18.72
N THR A 84 5.44 -12.82 -17.76
CA THR A 84 5.34 -11.86 -16.65
C THR A 84 4.68 -12.53 -15.43
N GLY A 85 4.46 -11.80 -14.34
CA GLY A 85 3.81 -12.30 -13.12
C GLY A 85 2.29 -12.42 -13.23
N TYR A 86 1.64 -13.01 -12.22
CA TYR A 86 0.17 -13.08 -12.15
C TYR A 86 -0.47 -11.77 -11.70
N CYS A 87 0.29 -10.89 -11.03
CA CYS A 87 -0.24 -9.67 -10.42
C CYS A 87 -1.01 -8.80 -11.42
N THR A 88 -2.19 -8.35 -11.03
CA THR A 88 -3.03 -7.45 -11.84
C THR A 88 -2.71 -6.00 -11.46
N HIS A 89 -1.73 -5.40 -12.13
CA HIS A 89 -1.44 -3.96 -12.07
C HIS A 89 -2.00 -3.26 -13.31
N SER A 90 -2.30 -1.97 -13.18
CA SER A 90 -3.06 -1.17 -14.14
C SER A 90 -4.34 -1.92 -14.56
N SER A 91 -5.04 -2.49 -13.58
CA SER A 91 -6.21 -3.34 -13.77
C SER A 91 -7.27 -3.11 -12.70
N THR A 92 -8.52 -3.16 -13.12
CA THR A 92 -9.70 -3.08 -12.24
C THR A 92 -9.80 -4.27 -11.25
N LEU A 93 -9.06 -5.36 -11.49
CA LEU A 93 -8.91 -6.46 -10.54
C LEU A 93 -7.92 -6.16 -9.40
N PHE A 94 -7.10 -5.09 -9.48
CA PHE A 94 -6.01 -4.78 -8.55
C PHE A 94 -6.37 -4.98 -7.06
N PRO A 95 -7.42 -4.36 -6.49
CA PRO A 95 -7.70 -4.51 -5.06
C PRO A 95 -8.13 -5.95 -4.69
N ASN A 96 -8.96 -6.59 -5.53
CA ASN A 96 -9.53 -7.90 -5.24
C ASN A 96 -8.52 -9.03 -5.41
N TRP A 97 -7.63 -8.91 -6.41
CA TRP A 97 -6.53 -9.85 -6.62
C TRP A 97 -5.56 -9.83 -5.44
N HIS A 98 -5.11 -8.63 -5.02
CA HIS A 98 -4.20 -8.49 -3.89
C HIS A 98 -4.85 -8.88 -2.56
N ARG A 99 -6.16 -8.65 -2.36
CA ARG A 99 -6.91 -9.18 -1.22
C ARG A 99 -6.79 -10.70 -1.10
N SER A 100 -6.99 -11.41 -2.21
CA SER A 100 -6.85 -12.88 -2.26
C SER A 100 -5.39 -13.32 -2.04
N TYR A 101 -4.44 -12.52 -2.53
CA TYR A 101 -3.02 -12.79 -2.35
C TYR A 101 -2.57 -12.68 -0.88
N VAL A 102 -2.98 -11.61 -0.19
CA VAL A 102 -2.71 -11.43 1.25
C VAL A 102 -3.38 -12.56 2.04
N ALA A 103 -4.59 -12.99 1.67
CA ALA A 103 -5.25 -14.12 2.33
C ALA A 103 -4.47 -15.45 2.20
N LEU A 104 -3.85 -15.72 1.04
CA LEU A 104 -2.97 -16.89 0.85
C LEU A 104 -1.71 -16.80 1.72
N PHE A 105 -1.07 -15.63 1.78
CA PHE A 105 0.09 -15.42 2.63
C PHE A 105 -0.25 -15.59 4.11
N GLU A 106 -1.36 -14.98 4.54
CA GLU A 106 -1.89 -15.06 5.91
C GLU A 106 -2.24 -16.49 6.33
N GLN A 107 -2.76 -17.30 5.40
CA GLN A 107 -2.98 -18.73 5.61
C GLN A 107 -1.69 -19.46 6.00
N SER A 108 -0.60 -19.26 5.25
CA SER A 108 0.69 -19.89 5.55
C SER A 108 1.34 -19.33 6.82
N LEU A 109 1.20 -18.02 7.06
CA LEU A 109 1.65 -17.38 8.29
C LEU A 109 1.00 -18.02 9.53
N GLN A 110 -0.33 -18.22 9.52
CA GLN A 110 -1.03 -18.84 10.66
C GLN A 110 -0.61 -20.29 10.87
N LEU A 111 -0.41 -21.06 9.79
CA LEU A 111 0.09 -22.45 9.90
C LEU A 111 1.46 -22.50 10.57
N ASN A 112 2.38 -21.61 10.17
CA ASN A 112 3.69 -21.49 10.81
C ASN A 112 3.59 -21.04 12.27
N ALA A 113 2.71 -20.08 12.58
CA ALA A 113 2.50 -19.61 13.96
C ALA A 113 2.00 -20.74 14.87
N LEU A 114 1.05 -21.56 14.41
CA LEU A 114 0.54 -22.71 15.15
C LEU A 114 1.62 -23.79 15.32
N ALA A 115 2.43 -24.05 14.30
CA ALA A 115 3.54 -25.00 14.38
C ALA A 115 4.58 -24.56 15.41
N VAL A 116 4.99 -23.29 15.38
CA VAL A 116 5.92 -22.69 16.35
C VAL A 116 5.33 -22.72 17.76
N ALA A 117 4.08 -22.30 17.93
CA ALA A 117 3.43 -22.29 19.24
C ALA A 117 3.40 -23.68 19.89
N ASN A 118 3.27 -24.75 19.09
CA ASN A 118 3.32 -26.13 19.56
C ASN A 118 4.71 -26.61 20.01
N GLN A 119 5.78 -25.88 19.73
CA GLN A 119 7.13 -26.19 20.21
C GLN A 119 7.35 -25.76 21.67
N PHE A 120 6.52 -24.83 22.18
CA PHE A 120 6.54 -24.45 23.58
C PHE A 120 5.90 -25.53 24.47
N SER A 121 6.12 -25.44 25.78
CA SER A 121 5.54 -26.33 26.77
C SER A 121 4.82 -25.56 27.90
N GLY A 122 3.99 -26.26 28.68
CA GLY A 122 3.26 -25.67 29.80
C GLY A 122 2.38 -24.48 29.42
N ASP A 123 2.30 -23.48 30.31
CA ASP A 123 1.47 -22.29 30.15
C ASP A 123 1.88 -21.44 28.92
N ALA A 124 3.17 -21.43 28.57
CA ALA A 124 3.67 -20.73 27.39
C ALA A 124 3.07 -21.31 26.10
N ARG A 125 2.94 -22.64 26.01
CA ARG A 125 2.29 -23.29 24.85
C ARG A 125 0.85 -22.82 24.70
N SER A 126 0.09 -22.81 25.78
CA SER A 126 -1.33 -22.38 25.74
C SER A 126 -1.46 -20.91 25.34
N ARG A 127 -0.64 -20.02 25.89
CA ARG A 127 -0.59 -18.59 25.52
C ARG A 127 -0.27 -18.39 24.05
N TYR A 128 0.81 -19.00 23.55
CA TYR A 128 1.20 -18.82 22.15
C TYR A 128 0.25 -19.52 21.17
N LEU A 129 -0.40 -20.62 21.55
CA LEU A 129 -1.45 -21.22 20.73
C LEU A 129 -2.67 -20.30 20.61
N GLN A 130 -3.07 -19.64 21.71
CA GLN A 130 -4.14 -18.65 21.67
C GLN A 130 -3.76 -17.48 20.74
N ALA A 131 -2.56 -16.93 20.91
CA ALA A 131 -2.04 -15.84 20.06
C ALA A 131 -2.00 -16.24 18.58
N ALA A 132 -1.45 -17.40 18.25
CA ALA A 132 -1.38 -17.94 16.88
C ALA A 132 -2.78 -18.20 16.28
N THR A 133 -3.73 -18.68 17.08
CA THR A 133 -5.12 -18.90 16.64
C THR A 133 -5.78 -17.58 16.24
N SER A 134 -5.54 -16.50 16.98
CA SER A 134 -6.07 -15.16 16.64
C SER A 134 -5.22 -14.38 15.64
N LEU A 135 -4.03 -14.86 15.26
CA LEU A 135 -3.09 -14.11 14.45
C LEU A 135 -3.64 -13.86 13.03
N ARG A 136 -3.58 -12.61 12.60
CA ARG A 136 -3.84 -12.16 11.24
C ARG A 136 -2.68 -11.30 10.77
N MET A 137 -2.54 -11.14 9.46
CA MET A 137 -1.49 -10.31 8.86
C MET A 137 -1.69 -8.86 9.32
N PRO A 138 -0.76 -8.25 10.05
CA PRO A 138 -0.88 -6.84 10.40
C PRO A 138 -0.71 -5.97 9.14
N PHE A 139 -1.22 -4.74 9.21
CA PHE A 139 -1.02 -3.73 8.18
C PHE A 139 -0.14 -2.60 8.69
N TRP A 140 0.66 -2.01 7.82
CA TRP A 140 1.39 -0.77 8.12
C TRP A 140 0.62 0.41 7.53
N ASP A 141 -0.07 1.16 8.39
CA ASP A 141 -0.79 2.35 7.94
C ASP A 141 0.22 3.45 7.57
N TRP A 142 0.47 3.58 6.29
CA TRP A 142 1.43 4.54 5.79
C TRP A 142 0.90 5.99 5.75
N ALA A 143 -0.39 6.19 6.03
CA ALA A 143 -1.07 7.49 6.09
C ALA A 143 -1.26 8.00 7.53
N LEU A 144 -1.07 7.14 8.53
CA LEU A 144 -0.87 7.59 9.91
C LEU A 144 0.50 8.23 10.06
N LEU A 145 0.51 9.48 10.53
CA LEU A 145 1.75 10.21 10.71
C LEU A 145 2.51 9.63 11.91
N PRO A 146 3.84 9.51 11.80
CA PRO A 146 4.66 9.12 12.94
C PRO A 146 4.54 10.15 14.06
N GLY A 147 4.79 9.74 15.31
CA GLY A 147 4.88 10.66 16.43
C GLY A 147 6.00 11.68 16.25
N ALA A 148 5.93 12.80 16.96
CA ALA A 148 6.94 13.87 16.87
C ALA A 148 8.36 13.32 17.10
N GLY A 149 9.26 13.55 16.13
CA GLY A 149 10.65 13.08 16.18
C GLY A 149 10.87 11.61 15.81
N GLN A 150 9.83 10.84 15.49
CA GLN A 150 9.97 9.46 15.00
C GLN A 150 10.29 9.44 13.49
N ASN A 151 11.02 8.40 13.07
CA ASN A 151 11.38 8.22 11.67
C ASN A 151 10.12 7.95 10.81
N PRO A 152 9.92 8.66 9.68
CA PRO A 152 8.87 8.39 8.70
C PRO A 152 8.84 6.95 8.16
N PHE A 153 9.98 6.26 8.16
CA PHE A 153 10.08 4.82 7.92
C PHE A 153 10.31 4.08 9.25
N PRO A 154 9.42 3.17 9.67
CA PRO A 154 9.48 2.54 11.00
C PRO A 154 10.78 1.79 11.27
N GLN A 155 11.36 2.01 12.45
CA GLN A 155 12.61 1.37 12.87
C GLN A 155 12.53 -0.17 12.91
N MET A 156 11.36 -0.73 13.23
CA MET A 156 11.15 -2.20 13.24
C MET A 156 11.41 -2.88 11.88
N PHE A 157 11.47 -2.09 10.80
CA PHE A 157 11.78 -2.55 9.46
C PHE A 157 13.26 -2.40 9.09
N THR A 158 14.02 -1.63 9.86
CA THR A 158 15.45 -1.36 9.64
C THR A 158 16.35 -2.05 10.65
N ASP A 159 15.83 -2.41 11.83
CA ASP A 159 16.61 -3.16 12.82
C ASP A 159 17.00 -4.53 12.24
N GLU A 160 18.30 -4.82 12.17
CA GLU A 160 18.82 -6.09 11.63
C GLU A 160 18.47 -7.29 12.51
N THR A 161 18.30 -7.08 13.82
CA THR A 161 18.01 -8.14 14.78
C THR A 161 16.89 -7.75 15.73
N VAL A 162 16.23 -8.76 16.30
CA VAL A 162 15.15 -8.57 17.28
C VAL A 162 15.25 -9.63 18.38
N THR A 163 14.88 -9.26 19.60
CA THR A 163 14.80 -10.20 20.73
C THR A 163 13.43 -10.86 20.78
N VAL A 164 13.41 -12.18 20.87
CA VAL A 164 12.21 -13.02 20.96
C VAL A 164 12.34 -14.03 22.10
N THR A 165 11.22 -14.53 22.59
CA THR A 165 11.14 -15.66 23.51
C THR A 165 10.91 -16.93 22.72
N THR A 166 11.88 -17.83 22.72
CA THR A 166 11.83 -19.16 22.08
C THR A 166 11.50 -20.25 23.11
N PRO A 167 11.27 -21.52 22.70
CA PRO A 167 11.09 -22.62 23.65
C PRO A 167 12.25 -22.82 24.63
N SER A 168 13.47 -22.41 24.28
CA SER A 168 14.66 -22.50 25.13
C SER A 168 14.95 -21.22 25.94
N GLY A 169 14.09 -20.20 25.85
CA GLY A 169 14.26 -18.90 26.53
C GLY A 169 14.44 -17.74 25.55
N GLN A 170 14.85 -16.59 26.07
CA GLN A 170 15.11 -15.41 25.23
C GLN A 170 16.28 -15.65 24.28
N ALA A 171 16.12 -15.22 23.04
CA ALA A 171 17.14 -15.26 22.01
C ALA A 171 17.08 -14.00 21.14
N THR A 172 18.21 -13.59 20.59
CA THR A 172 18.28 -12.59 19.53
C THR A 172 18.36 -13.30 18.19
N ILE A 173 17.46 -12.96 17.28
CA ILE A 173 17.38 -13.52 15.93
C ILE A 173 17.57 -12.43 14.89
N HIS A 174 17.91 -12.81 13.65
CA HIS A 174 17.72 -11.92 12.48
C HIS A 174 16.27 -11.46 12.44
N ASN A 175 16.03 -10.17 12.26
CA ASN A 175 14.69 -9.63 12.21
C ASN A 175 14.01 -10.07 10.91
N PRO A 176 12.96 -10.92 10.97
CA PRO A 176 12.30 -11.41 9.77
C PRO A 176 11.52 -10.32 9.02
N LEU A 177 11.33 -9.13 9.62
CA LEU A 177 10.77 -7.95 8.96
C LEU A 177 11.83 -7.14 8.18
N HIS A 178 13.12 -7.37 8.42
CA HIS A 178 14.20 -6.60 7.79
C HIS A 178 14.46 -7.04 6.34
N SER A 179 14.57 -8.34 6.10
CA SER A 179 14.88 -8.87 4.77
C SER A 179 14.52 -10.36 4.67
N TYR A 180 14.35 -10.84 3.44
CA TYR A 180 14.27 -12.26 3.12
C TYR A 180 15.57 -12.73 2.47
N SER A 181 16.04 -13.93 2.82
CA SER A 181 17.21 -14.56 2.22
C SER A 181 16.79 -15.73 1.35
N PHE A 182 17.25 -15.74 0.10
CA PHE A 182 16.97 -16.80 -0.86
C PHE A 182 17.91 -18.02 -0.70
N GLY A 183 18.86 -17.96 0.25
CA GLY A 183 19.85 -19.01 0.51
C GLY A 183 20.90 -19.13 -0.61
N SER A 184 21.57 -20.27 -0.70
CA SER A 184 22.70 -20.51 -1.62
C SER A 184 22.31 -21.01 -3.02
N ALA A 185 21.01 -21.04 -3.36
CA ALA A 185 20.57 -21.44 -4.69
C ALA A 185 20.79 -20.28 -5.68
N ASN A 186 21.13 -20.58 -6.93
CA ASN A 186 21.45 -19.55 -7.92
C ASN A 186 20.17 -18.84 -8.41
N HIS A 187 19.76 -17.78 -7.72
CA HIS A 187 18.60 -16.96 -8.06
C HIS A 187 19.01 -15.82 -8.99
N THR A 188 19.42 -16.15 -10.22
CA THR A 188 19.89 -15.15 -11.20
C THR A 188 18.86 -14.06 -11.50
N PHE A 189 17.57 -14.31 -11.29
CA PHE A 189 16.50 -13.31 -11.42
C PHE A 189 16.55 -12.22 -10.35
N MET A 190 17.17 -12.49 -9.19
CA MET A 190 17.44 -11.49 -8.16
C MET A 190 18.60 -10.58 -8.53
N LYS A 191 19.46 -10.97 -9.48
CA LYS A 191 20.56 -10.13 -9.97
C LYS A 191 20.01 -9.06 -10.90
N THR A 192 19.42 -8.03 -10.30
CA THR A 192 18.95 -6.83 -11.01
C THR A 192 20.06 -5.77 -11.07
N ALA A 193 19.82 -4.65 -11.76
CA ALA A 193 20.73 -3.50 -11.73
C ALA A 193 21.00 -2.96 -10.30
N PHE A 194 20.14 -3.29 -9.32
CA PHE A 194 20.18 -2.78 -7.95
C PHE A 194 20.75 -3.78 -6.95
N THR A 195 20.66 -5.07 -7.28
CA THR A 195 21.04 -6.22 -6.44
C THR A 195 21.99 -7.16 -7.19
N PRO A 196 23.07 -6.66 -7.84
CA PRO A 196 23.87 -7.48 -8.76
C PRO A 196 24.49 -8.71 -8.09
N ASP A 197 24.73 -8.64 -6.77
CA ASP A 197 25.39 -9.67 -5.97
C ASP A 197 24.71 -9.94 -4.61
N SER A 198 23.37 -9.82 -4.53
CA SER A 198 22.62 -10.07 -3.29
C SER A 198 21.68 -11.27 -3.40
N ASP A 199 21.82 -12.22 -2.48
CA ASP A 199 20.86 -13.30 -2.22
C ASP A 199 19.85 -12.93 -1.11
N VAL A 200 19.79 -11.64 -0.75
CA VAL A 200 18.83 -11.08 0.20
C VAL A 200 18.08 -9.91 -0.41
N THR A 201 16.83 -9.72 -0.02
CA THR A 201 16.09 -8.52 -0.40
C THR A 201 16.72 -7.28 0.24
N ILE A 202 16.80 -6.19 -0.51
CA ILE A 202 17.36 -4.91 -0.06
C ILE A 202 16.32 -3.80 -0.15
N ARG A 203 16.51 -2.77 0.68
CA ARG A 203 15.69 -1.56 0.72
C ARG A 203 16.59 -0.33 0.72
N ASN A 204 16.06 0.79 0.23
CA ASN A 204 16.68 2.11 0.36
C ASN A 204 15.57 3.15 0.58
N PRO A 205 15.01 3.21 1.79
CA PRO A 205 13.79 3.97 2.02
C PRO A 205 14.03 5.48 1.88
N THR A 206 13.14 6.16 1.16
CA THR A 206 13.18 7.61 0.86
C THR A 206 11.96 8.34 1.42
N PHE A 207 11.42 7.85 2.55
CA PHE A 207 10.29 8.46 3.25
C PHE A 207 10.75 9.68 4.06
N THR A 208 10.09 10.81 3.82
CA THR A 208 10.19 12.02 4.67
C THR A 208 8.83 12.34 5.27
N LEU A 209 8.78 13.21 6.29
CA LEU A 209 7.50 13.63 6.88
C LEU A 209 6.56 14.24 5.83
N ALA A 210 7.06 15.11 4.95
CA ALA A 210 6.28 15.70 3.87
C ALA A 210 5.65 14.65 2.94
N THR A 211 6.35 13.53 2.71
CA THR A 211 5.84 12.45 1.85
C THR A 211 4.76 11.64 2.54
N ARG A 212 4.85 11.45 3.87
CA ARG A 212 3.80 10.85 4.71
C ARG A 212 2.56 11.74 4.77
N GLU A 213 2.74 13.05 4.91
CA GLU A 213 1.65 14.05 4.87
C GLU A 213 0.92 14.06 3.53
N SER A 214 1.67 13.98 2.41
CA SER A 214 1.08 13.88 1.09
C SER A 214 0.31 12.57 0.92
N LEU A 215 0.87 11.43 1.31
CA LEU A 215 0.17 10.14 1.30
C LEU A 215 -1.14 10.18 2.11
N ARG A 216 -1.12 10.78 3.31
CA ARG A 216 -2.32 10.99 4.14
C ARG A 216 -3.36 11.86 3.46
N THR A 217 -2.94 12.99 2.90
CA THR A 217 -3.83 13.94 2.22
C THR A 217 -4.49 13.28 1.02
N ASP A 218 -3.71 12.56 0.22
CA ASP A 218 -4.17 11.89 -0.98
C ASP A 218 -5.09 10.70 -0.68
N LEU A 219 -4.83 9.94 0.40
CA LEU A 219 -5.73 8.89 0.87
C LEU A 219 -7.05 9.48 1.38
N TYR A 220 -7.01 10.56 2.15
CA TYR A 220 -8.23 11.24 2.62
C TYR A 220 -9.06 11.77 1.44
N ALA A 221 -8.42 12.35 0.43
CA ALA A 221 -9.10 12.79 -0.78
C ALA A 221 -9.74 11.60 -1.53
N LEU A 222 -9.00 10.50 -1.72
CA LEU A 222 -9.50 9.28 -2.37
C LEU A 222 -10.73 8.71 -1.66
N LEU A 223 -10.72 8.65 -0.33
CA LEU A 223 -11.79 8.07 0.48
C LEU A 223 -13.03 8.97 0.58
N THR A 224 -12.90 10.27 0.32
CA THR A 224 -13.99 11.24 0.55
C THR A 224 -14.53 11.92 -0.71
N SER A 225 -13.89 11.78 -1.86
CA SER A 225 -14.32 12.41 -3.12
C SER A 225 -15.38 11.63 -3.91
N ALA A 226 -16.00 10.59 -3.31
CA ALA A 226 -17.11 9.80 -3.86
C ALA A 226 -16.88 9.33 -5.31
N GLN A 227 -15.81 8.57 -5.52
CA GLN A 227 -15.46 7.99 -6.82
C GLN A 227 -16.02 6.57 -6.95
N GLY A 228 -16.45 6.18 -8.16
CA GLY A 228 -16.88 4.80 -8.43
C GLY A 228 -15.73 3.79 -8.41
N PHE A 229 -16.04 2.50 -8.24
CA PHE A 229 -15.03 1.46 -7.95
C PHE A 229 -13.85 1.45 -8.91
N ASN A 230 -14.06 1.49 -10.23
CA ASN A 230 -12.95 1.39 -11.17
C ASN A 230 -11.97 2.57 -11.03
N ASN A 231 -12.48 3.78 -10.73
CA ASN A 231 -11.68 4.98 -10.46
C ASN A 231 -10.89 4.85 -9.16
N PHE A 232 -11.52 4.28 -8.12
CA PHE A 232 -10.82 3.94 -6.89
C PHE A 232 -9.72 2.89 -7.13
N ALA A 233 -9.99 1.87 -7.92
CA ALA A 233 -9.19 0.65 -8.00
C ALA A 233 -7.85 0.81 -8.71
N THR A 234 -7.80 1.55 -9.83
CA THR A 234 -6.65 1.51 -10.74
C THR A 234 -6.30 2.83 -11.40
N GLN A 235 -5.03 2.97 -11.77
CA GLN A 235 -4.52 4.07 -12.59
C GLN A 235 -4.78 3.90 -14.10
N SER A 236 -5.31 2.76 -14.56
CA SER A 236 -5.48 2.45 -16.00
C SER A 236 -6.61 3.22 -16.69
N LEU A 237 -7.41 4.00 -15.96
CA LEU A 237 -8.53 4.75 -16.50
C LEU A 237 -8.12 6.09 -17.13
N TYR A 238 -7.15 6.07 -18.06
CA TYR A 238 -6.58 7.26 -18.69
C TYR A 238 -7.58 8.16 -19.45
N LYS A 239 -8.79 7.67 -19.74
CA LYS A 239 -9.87 8.46 -20.35
C LYS A 239 -10.55 9.38 -19.35
N ALA A 240 -10.51 9.06 -18.06
CA ALA A 240 -10.97 9.92 -16.97
C ALA A 240 -9.86 10.90 -16.58
N ARG A 241 -9.55 11.85 -17.49
CA ARG A 241 -8.46 12.83 -17.32
C ARG A 241 -8.61 13.75 -16.09
N ASP A 242 -9.81 13.84 -15.54
CA ASP A 242 -10.13 14.66 -14.37
C ASP A 242 -10.28 13.82 -13.09
N ASN A 243 -9.90 12.53 -13.12
CA ASN A 243 -9.77 11.71 -11.92
C ASN A 243 -8.39 11.97 -11.28
N PRO A 244 -8.33 12.54 -10.07
CA PRO A 244 -7.07 12.87 -9.44
C PRO A 244 -6.33 11.67 -8.85
N ASN A 245 -6.99 10.57 -8.44
CA ASN A 245 -6.33 9.58 -7.59
C ASN A 245 -7.01 8.20 -7.56
N SER A 246 -6.21 7.14 -7.41
CA SER A 246 -6.64 5.75 -7.19
C SER A 246 -5.79 5.12 -6.08
N ILE A 247 -6.26 4.01 -5.51
CA ILE A 247 -5.49 3.31 -4.47
C ILE A 247 -4.18 2.73 -5.03
N GLU A 248 -4.18 2.29 -6.29
CA GLU A 248 -3.00 1.76 -6.97
C GLU A 248 -1.88 2.81 -7.06
N MET A 249 -2.23 4.07 -7.28
CA MET A 249 -1.25 5.15 -7.32
C MET A 249 -0.60 5.46 -5.96
N LEU A 250 -1.37 5.37 -4.88
CA LEU A 250 -0.83 5.52 -3.53
C LEU A 250 0.08 4.34 -3.19
N HIS A 251 -0.33 3.14 -3.61
CA HIS A 251 0.45 1.92 -3.55
C HIS A 251 1.81 2.05 -4.26
N ASP A 252 1.83 2.53 -5.50
CA ASP A 252 3.06 2.67 -6.30
C ASP A 252 4.10 3.56 -5.60
N ARG A 253 3.63 4.64 -4.96
CA ARG A 253 4.49 5.54 -4.18
C ARG A 253 5.13 4.85 -2.98
N VAL A 254 4.41 3.98 -2.27
CA VAL A 254 4.94 3.27 -1.11
C VAL A 254 5.98 2.22 -1.53
N HIS A 255 5.73 1.50 -2.62
CA HIS A 255 6.72 0.60 -3.26
C HIS A 255 8.02 1.33 -3.60
N VAL A 256 7.94 2.35 -4.45
CA VAL A 256 9.12 3.07 -4.95
C VAL A 256 9.87 3.79 -3.83
N ARG A 257 9.15 4.31 -2.83
CA ARG A 257 9.77 4.95 -1.65
C ARG A 257 10.40 3.96 -0.70
N THR A 258 9.93 2.73 -0.58
CA THR A 258 10.62 1.70 0.20
C THR A 258 11.94 1.33 -0.45
N GLY A 259 11.99 1.38 -1.80
CA GLY A 259 13.22 1.24 -2.55
C GLY A 259 13.72 -0.20 -2.65
N GLY A 260 14.86 -0.38 -3.32
CA GLY A 260 15.43 -1.71 -3.56
C GLY A 260 14.44 -2.64 -4.27
N ASP A 261 14.26 -3.87 -3.75
CA ASP A 261 13.35 -4.85 -4.33
C ASP A 261 11.89 -4.41 -4.31
N MET A 262 11.47 -3.66 -3.28
CA MET A 262 10.11 -3.09 -3.19
C MET A 262 9.83 -2.07 -4.28
N ALA A 263 10.83 -1.57 -5.01
CA ALA A 263 10.62 -0.65 -6.13
C ALA A 263 10.54 -1.34 -7.50
N TYR A 264 10.56 -2.67 -7.55
CA TYR A 264 10.47 -3.46 -8.78
C TYR A 264 9.37 -4.53 -8.72
N ILE A 265 8.36 -4.43 -9.61
CA ILE A 265 7.24 -5.40 -9.65
C ILE A 265 7.70 -6.86 -9.58
N PRO A 266 8.73 -7.31 -10.34
CA PRO A 266 9.07 -8.73 -10.34
C PRO A 266 9.55 -9.27 -8.99
N THR A 267 10.25 -8.47 -8.18
CA THR A 267 10.90 -8.93 -6.94
C THR A 267 10.27 -8.41 -5.65
N ALA A 268 9.40 -7.39 -5.71
CA ALA A 268 8.83 -6.74 -4.53
C ALA A 268 8.19 -7.71 -3.53
N ALA A 269 7.45 -8.72 -4.01
CA ALA A 269 6.74 -9.66 -3.13
C ALA A 269 7.61 -10.61 -2.31
N PHE A 270 8.92 -10.65 -2.57
CA PHE A 270 9.84 -11.38 -1.69
C PHE A 270 10.22 -10.58 -0.45
N ASP A 271 10.10 -9.25 -0.48
CA ASP A 271 10.44 -8.40 0.64
C ASP A 271 9.36 -8.51 1.76
N PRO A 272 9.74 -8.68 3.03
CA PRO A 272 8.77 -8.83 4.13
C PRO A 272 7.74 -7.71 4.28
N ILE A 273 8.06 -6.46 3.90
CA ILE A 273 7.12 -5.33 4.01
C ILE A 273 6.01 -5.42 2.97
N PHE A 274 6.19 -6.16 1.87
CA PHE A 274 5.20 -6.26 0.81
C PHE A 274 3.80 -6.59 1.35
N PHE A 275 3.69 -7.64 2.18
CA PHE A 275 2.39 -8.08 2.68
C PHE A 275 1.80 -7.13 3.75
N LEU A 276 2.65 -6.37 4.47
CA LEU A 276 2.20 -5.30 5.37
C LEU A 276 1.61 -4.13 4.60
N HIS A 277 2.28 -3.76 3.49
CA HIS A 277 1.84 -2.72 2.59
C HIS A 277 0.53 -3.12 1.88
N HIS A 278 0.44 -4.33 1.33
CA HIS A 278 -0.77 -4.80 0.67
C HIS A 278 -1.93 -5.05 1.62
N ALA A 279 -1.67 -5.38 2.90
CA ALA A 279 -2.71 -5.36 3.93
C ALA A 279 -3.22 -3.93 4.21
N ALA A 280 -2.37 -2.90 4.10
CA ALA A 280 -2.81 -1.50 4.23
C ALA A 280 -3.60 -1.01 3.00
N VAL A 281 -3.23 -1.48 1.80
CA VAL A 281 -4.02 -1.25 0.58
C VAL A 281 -5.41 -1.89 0.70
N ASP A 282 -5.46 -3.11 1.21
CA ASP A 282 -6.71 -3.82 1.45
C ASP A 282 -7.56 -3.19 2.57
N HIS A 283 -6.92 -2.62 3.60
CA HIS A 283 -7.58 -1.79 4.62
C HIS A 283 -8.22 -0.54 4.03
N ALA A 284 -7.49 0.20 3.19
CA ALA A 284 -8.04 1.36 2.47
C ALA A 284 -9.21 0.96 1.56
N TYR A 285 -9.15 -0.21 0.92
CA TYR A 285 -10.27 -0.75 0.15
C TYR A 285 -11.47 -1.07 1.05
N ALA A 286 -11.28 -1.73 2.20
CA ALA A 286 -12.37 -1.99 3.15
C ALA A 286 -13.02 -0.68 3.66
N LEU A 287 -12.23 0.36 3.93
CA LEU A 287 -12.71 1.71 4.27
C LEU A 287 -13.54 2.32 3.13
N TRP A 288 -13.06 2.23 1.90
CA TRP A 288 -13.79 2.73 0.73
C TRP A 288 -15.12 1.97 0.54
N GLN A 289 -15.14 0.65 0.74
CA GLN A 289 -16.36 -0.16 0.68
C GLN A 289 -17.36 0.25 1.77
N LEU A 290 -16.89 0.58 2.96
CA LEU A 290 -17.74 1.08 4.05
C LEU A 290 -18.35 2.45 3.71
N ALA A 291 -17.60 3.31 3.02
CA ALA A 291 -18.07 4.62 2.56
C ALA A 291 -18.99 4.53 1.32
N ASN A 292 -18.84 3.48 0.49
CA ASN A 292 -19.53 3.30 -0.79
C ASN A 292 -20.14 1.88 -0.90
N PRO A 293 -21.09 1.49 -0.02
CA PRO A 293 -21.55 0.11 0.11
C PRO A 293 -22.26 -0.44 -1.13
N GLU A 294 -22.88 0.44 -1.93
CA GLU A 294 -23.61 0.06 -3.14
C GLU A 294 -22.73 0.06 -4.40
N ASP A 295 -21.52 0.61 -4.33
CA ASP A 295 -20.63 0.74 -5.47
C ASP A 295 -19.75 -0.52 -5.62
N PHE A 296 -19.55 -0.93 -6.87
CA PHE A 296 -18.75 -2.10 -7.20
C PHE A 296 -18.27 -2.05 -8.65
N MET A 297 -17.43 -3.02 -8.99
CA MET A 297 -16.75 -3.12 -10.27
C MET A 297 -17.73 -3.13 -11.46
N THR A 298 -17.42 -2.28 -12.45
CA THR A 298 -18.07 -2.31 -13.77
C THR A 298 -17.14 -2.89 -14.81
N ALA A 299 -17.71 -3.57 -15.81
CA ALA A 299 -16.92 -4.22 -16.86
C ALA A 299 -16.00 -3.21 -17.57
N TRP A 300 -14.72 -3.57 -17.72
CA TRP A 300 -13.71 -2.70 -18.32
C TRP A 300 -12.74 -3.50 -19.20
N THR A 301 -12.35 -2.95 -20.33
CA THR A 301 -11.37 -3.57 -21.23
C THR A 301 -9.98 -3.14 -20.82
N GLU A 302 -9.22 -4.07 -20.25
CA GLU A 302 -7.85 -3.78 -19.82
C GLU A 302 -6.89 -3.68 -21.00
N VAL A 303 -5.92 -2.81 -20.83
CA VAL A 303 -4.82 -2.63 -21.78
C VAL A 303 -3.58 -3.43 -21.35
N GLY A 304 -3.45 -3.75 -20.06
CA GLY A 304 -2.37 -4.55 -19.49
C GLY A 304 -2.43 -6.04 -19.82
N SER A 305 -1.37 -6.78 -19.50
CA SER A 305 -1.34 -8.24 -19.58
C SER A 305 -0.68 -8.83 -18.33
N THR A 306 -1.14 -10.01 -17.93
CA THR A 306 -0.55 -10.80 -16.85
C THR A 306 -0.14 -12.18 -17.37
N TYR A 307 0.34 -13.05 -16.50
CA TYR A 307 0.61 -14.45 -16.83
C TYR A 307 -0.63 -15.20 -17.35
N THR A 308 -1.83 -14.74 -17.00
CA THR A 308 -3.10 -15.41 -17.33
C THR A 308 -4.12 -14.54 -18.06
N TYR A 309 -3.82 -13.25 -18.27
CA TYR A 309 -4.67 -12.31 -18.99
C TYR A 309 -3.90 -11.64 -20.13
N THR A 310 -4.46 -11.65 -21.33
CA THR A 310 -3.95 -10.87 -22.46
C THR A 310 -4.55 -9.47 -22.47
N SER A 311 -3.81 -8.51 -23.03
CA SER A 311 -4.33 -7.18 -23.36
C SER A 311 -5.62 -7.27 -24.18
N GLY A 312 -6.56 -6.38 -23.91
CA GLY A 312 -7.90 -6.37 -24.50
C GLY A 312 -8.90 -7.30 -23.80
N THR A 313 -8.53 -7.97 -22.71
CA THR A 313 -9.50 -8.74 -21.93
C THR A 313 -10.51 -7.82 -21.24
N VAL A 314 -11.78 -8.19 -21.28
CA VAL A 314 -12.83 -7.54 -20.49
C VAL A 314 -12.82 -8.14 -19.08
N GLU A 315 -12.46 -7.34 -18.09
CA GLU A 315 -12.50 -7.69 -16.68
C GLU A 315 -13.81 -7.20 -16.06
N ASN A 316 -14.38 -7.98 -15.13
CA ASN A 316 -15.63 -7.72 -14.42
C ASN A 316 -15.70 -8.47 -13.07
N ALA A 317 -16.83 -8.37 -12.38
CA ALA A 317 -17.06 -8.94 -11.06
C ALA A 317 -16.88 -10.47 -10.96
N GLU A 318 -17.03 -11.19 -12.07
CA GLU A 318 -16.90 -12.66 -12.17
C GLU A 318 -15.53 -13.11 -12.71
N SER A 319 -14.65 -12.17 -13.06
CA SER A 319 -13.34 -12.49 -13.61
C SER A 319 -12.50 -13.29 -12.62
N ALA A 320 -11.78 -14.29 -13.11
CA ALA A 320 -11.00 -15.20 -12.29
C ALA A 320 -9.77 -14.50 -11.68
N LEU A 321 -9.67 -14.50 -10.36
CA LEU A 321 -8.49 -14.04 -9.62
C LEU A 321 -7.44 -15.16 -9.59
N THR A 322 -6.87 -15.47 -10.75
CA THR A 322 -5.82 -16.48 -10.90
C THR A 322 -4.51 -16.05 -10.19
N PRO A 323 -3.77 -16.99 -9.57
CA PRO A 323 -3.98 -18.44 -9.55
C PRO A 323 -4.82 -18.92 -8.35
N PHE A 324 -5.55 -18.03 -7.67
CA PHE A 324 -6.16 -18.31 -6.36
C PHE A 324 -7.40 -19.20 -6.47
N ARG A 325 -7.20 -20.50 -6.23
CA ARG A 325 -8.28 -21.48 -6.25
C ARG A 325 -9.19 -21.34 -5.04
N SER A 326 -10.50 -21.32 -5.28
CA SER A 326 -11.52 -21.19 -4.24
C SER A 326 -11.96 -22.53 -3.65
N ASN A 327 -11.81 -23.63 -4.39
CA ASN A 327 -12.13 -24.98 -3.91
C ASN A 327 -11.56 -26.10 -4.81
N GLY A 328 -11.70 -27.35 -4.35
CA GLY A 328 -11.27 -28.55 -5.08
C GLY A 328 -12.08 -28.93 -6.32
N LYS A 329 -13.13 -28.18 -6.70
CA LYS A 329 -13.92 -28.43 -7.92
C LYS A 329 -13.42 -27.64 -9.13
N GLY A 330 -12.28 -26.95 -9.02
CA GLY A 330 -11.61 -26.28 -10.14
C GLY A 330 -11.97 -24.81 -10.34
N GLY A 331 -12.65 -24.17 -9.39
CA GLY A 331 -12.97 -22.73 -9.44
C GLY A 331 -11.82 -21.84 -8.93
N PHE A 332 -11.79 -20.60 -9.42
CA PHE A 332 -10.99 -19.52 -8.87
C PHE A 332 -11.86 -18.61 -7.99
N TRP A 333 -11.24 -17.78 -7.16
CA TRP A 333 -11.92 -16.62 -6.58
C TRP A 333 -12.28 -15.62 -7.68
N SER A 334 -13.28 -14.78 -7.43
CA SER A 334 -13.68 -13.65 -8.27
C SER A 334 -13.82 -12.40 -7.40
N PRO A 335 -13.76 -11.19 -7.98
CA PRO A 335 -14.03 -9.95 -7.24
C PRO A 335 -15.31 -10.02 -6.40
N ASP A 336 -16.43 -10.49 -6.97
CA ASP A 336 -17.71 -10.59 -6.27
C ASP A 336 -17.62 -11.52 -5.05
N ALA A 337 -17.00 -12.69 -5.22
CA ALA A 337 -16.85 -13.69 -4.16
C ALA A 337 -15.94 -13.22 -3.00
N VAL A 338 -15.01 -12.30 -3.27
CA VAL A 338 -14.08 -11.76 -2.25
C VAL A 338 -14.40 -10.33 -1.83
N ARG A 339 -15.59 -9.83 -2.21
CA ARG A 339 -16.04 -8.49 -1.86
C ARG A 339 -16.07 -8.26 -0.35
N ASN A 340 -16.42 -9.28 0.44
CA ASN A 340 -16.40 -9.23 1.90
C ASN A 340 -15.17 -9.94 2.47
N THR A 341 -14.42 -9.27 3.34
CA THR A 341 -13.21 -9.79 4.01
C THR A 341 -13.48 -11.03 4.85
N THR A 342 -14.69 -11.18 5.39
CA THR A 342 -15.05 -12.32 6.27
C THR A 342 -15.00 -13.66 5.56
N ILE A 343 -15.02 -13.70 4.22
CA ILE A 343 -14.82 -14.94 3.45
C ILE A 343 -13.46 -15.59 3.73
N PHE A 344 -12.46 -14.77 4.08
CA PHE A 344 -11.12 -15.18 4.47
C PHE A 344 -10.89 -15.07 5.98
N ASN A 345 -11.98 -14.98 6.76
CA ASN A 345 -11.96 -14.97 8.23
C ASN A 345 -11.17 -13.80 8.85
N TYR A 346 -11.20 -12.62 8.23
CA TYR A 346 -10.65 -11.42 8.83
C TYR A 346 -11.55 -10.20 8.68
N VAL A 347 -11.31 -9.24 9.56
CA VAL A 347 -11.83 -7.87 9.57
C VAL A 347 -10.68 -6.93 9.95
N TYR A 348 -10.91 -5.62 10.01
CA TYR A 348 -9.91 -4.65 10.47
C TYR A 348 -10.30 -4.10 11.83
N ALA A 349 -9.37 -4.09 12.78
CA ALA A 349 -9.63 -3.78 14.19
C ALA A 349 -10.31 -2.42 14.42
N ASP A 350 -9.94 -1.43 13.60
CA ASP A 350 -10.45 -0.07 13.64
C ASP A 350 -11.80 0.11 12.92
N LEU A 351 -12.24 -0.87 12.12
CA LEU A 351 -13.53 -0.85 11.43
C LEU A 351 -14.65 -1.53 12.22
N GLU A 352 -14.31 -2.36 13.21
CA GLU A 352 -15.26 -3.11 14.04
C GLU A 352 -15.98 -2.25 15.11
N MET A 353 -15.67 -0.97 15.23
CA MET A 353 -16.24 -0.12 16.29
C MET A 353 -17.72 0.28 16.07
N GLY A 354 -18.38 -0.22 15.02
CA GLY A 354 -19.76 0.15 14.67
C GLY A 354 -19.93 1.64 14.34
N GLN A 355 -18.82 2.30 14.00
CA GLN A 355 -18.78 3.70 13.63
C GLN A 355 -19.09 3.86 12.13
N SER A 356 -19.63 5.02 11.73
CA SER A 356 -19.78 5.31 10.30
C SER A 356 -18.41 5.47 9.64
N ALA A 357 -18.33 5.22 8.33
CA ALA A 357 -17.11 5.45 7.55
C ALA A 357 -16.56 6.87 7.76
N ALA A 358 -17.44 7.88 7.83
CA ALA A 358 -17.08 9.26 8.05
C ALA A 358 -16.34 9.46 9.38
N VAL A 359 -16.86 8.89 10.49
CA VAL A 359 -16.21 8.98 11.79
C VAL A 359 -14.81 8.40 11.73
N ILE A 360 -14.65 7.22 11.14
CA ILE A 360 -13.36 6.53 11.07
C ILE A 360 -12.38 7.33 10.20
N ILE A 361 -12.77 7.68 8.97
CA ILE A 361 -11.92 8.40 8.01
C ILE A 361 -11.50 9.77 8.54
N ASN A 362 -12.43 10.54 9.11
CA ASN A 362 -12.12 11.85 9.68
C ASN A 362 -11.22 11.74 10.92
N THR A 363 -11.41 10.71 11.75
CA THR A 363 -10.56 10.48 12.93
C THR A 363 -9.15 10.08 12.52
N LEU A 364 -9.01 9.17 11.56
CA LEU A 364 -7.72 8.64 11.15
C LEU A 364 -6.95 9.63 10.28
N TYR A 365 -7.59 10.23 9.28
CA TYR A 365 -6.92 10.94 8.18
C TYR A 365 -7.34 12.40 8.02
N GLY A 366 -8.43 12.85 8.67
CA GLY A 366 -8.87 14.24 8.64
C GLY A 366 -7.83 15.21 9.22
N ASP A 367 -8.02 16.50 8.93
CA ASP A 367 -7.16 17.58 9.43
C ASP A 367 -7.36 17.80 10.94
N ASP A 368 -6.28 18.21 11.61
CA ASP A 368 -6.15 18.29 13.07
C ASP A 368 -7.24 19.15 13.76
N ASN A 369 -7.87 20.08 13.03
CA ASN A 369 -8.91 20.95 13.58
C ASN A 369 -10.18 20.23 14.08
N LEU A 370 -10.40 18.97 13.68
CA LEU A 370 -11.53 18.14 14.15
C LEU A 370 -11.13 17.11 15.21
N THR A 371 -9.82 16.95 15.48
CA THR A 371 -9.26 15.80 16.22
C THR A 371 -8.50 16.19 17.48
N ASP A 372 -8.94 17.25 18.18
CA ASP A 372 -8.45 17.69 19.52
C ASP A 372 -8.63 16.60 20.62
N THR A 373 -9.00 15.37 20.24
CA THR A 373 -9.18 14.17 21.07
C THR A 373 -8.16 13.05 20.79
N ARG A 374 -7.04 13.30 20.09
CA ARG A 374 -5.98 12.29 19.84
C ARG A 374 -5.42 11.61 21.10
N ALA A 375 -5.62 12.15 22.30
CA ALA A 375 -5.10 11.57 23.53
C ALA A 375 -6.04 10.56 24.23
N ALA A 376 -7.31 10.45 23.83
CA ALA A 376 -8.30 9.69 24.59
C ALA A 376 -8.71 8.33 23.97
N SER A 377 -8.62 8.16 22.65
CA SER A 377 -9.13 6.96 21.97
C SER A 377 -8.12 5.81 21.83
N MET A 378 -6.81 6.07 21.93
CA MET A 378 -5.76 5.05 21.73
C MET A 378 -5.19 4.44 23.01
N GLY A 379 -5.86 4.58 24.17
CA GLY A 379 -5.49 3.78 25.36
C GLY A 379 -4.06 3.98 25.90
N ILE A 380 -3.37 5.08 25.58
CA ILE A 380 -2.05 5.38 26.11
C ILE A 380 -2.20 5.92 27.55
N HIS A 381 -2.35 5.01 28.51
CA HIS A 381 -2.25 5.34 29.92
C HIS A 381 -0.81 5.73 30.28
N LYS A 382 -0.50 7.03 30.30
CA LYS A 382 0.51 7.56 31.22
C LYS A 382 -0.14 7.69 32.59
N LYS A 383 0.25 6.82 33.53
CA LYS A 383 0.03 7.04 34.96
C LYS A 383 0.79 8.31 35.36
N THR A 384 0.10 9.43 35.48
CA THR A 384 0.57 10.58 36.26
C THR A 384 -0.42 10.86 37.39
N GLN A 385 0.12 10.91 38.61
CA GLN A 385 -0.60 11.22 39.85
C GLN A 385 -1.25 12.62 39.82
N PRO A 386 -2.29 12.86 40.63
CA PRO A 386 -3.09 14.07 40.53
C PRO A 386 -2.48 15.21 41.34
N SER A 387 -2.19 16.33 40.68
CA SER A 387 -2.15 17.64 41.35
C SER A 387 -2.50 18.75 40.38
N HIS A 388 -3.76 19.20 40.43
CA HIS A 388 -4.17 20.58 40.68
C HIS A 388 -5.61 20.77 40.21
N LYS A 389 -6.40 21.41 41.07
CA LYS A 389 -7.79 21.79 40.85
C LYS A 389 -7.86 22.80 39.71
N GLU A 390 -8.58 22.48 38.64
CA GLU A 390 -9.09 23.49 37.70
C GLU A 390 -10.54 23.21 37.31
N ASP A 391 -11.17 24.30 36.96
CA ASP A 391 -12.58 24.67 37.08
C ASP A 391 -13.50 23.91 36.11
N HIS A 392 -14.61 23.37 36.61
CA HIS A 392 -15.65 22.72 35.81
C HIS A 392 -16.50 23.78 35.10
N SER A 393 -15.97 24.38 34.03
CA SER A 393 -16.81 25.01 33.01
C SER A 393 -17.04 24.04 31.86
N ARG A 394 -18.27 23.51 31.77
CA ARG A 394 -18.77 22.77 30.60
C ARG A 394 -18.76 23.72 29.40
N LYS A 395 -17.68 23.73 28.60
CA LYS A 395 -17.68 24.38 27.30
C LYS A 395 -18.66 23.63 26.39
N LYS A 396 -19.68 24.34 25.90
CA LYS A 396 -20.58 23.84 24.86
C LYS A 396 -19.76 23.48 23.61
N PRO A 397 -20.13 22.45 22.83
CA PRO A 397 -19.46 22.17 21.57
C PRO A 397 -19.58 23.41 20.68
N HIS A 398 -18.45 23.96 20.25
CA HIS A 398 -18.43 24.99 19.23
C HIS A 398 -18.95 24.37 17.92
N GLN A 399 -20.08 24.85 17.41
CA GLN A 399 -20.44 24.66 16.00
C GLN A 399 -19.38 25.40 15.18
N GLN A 400 -18.38 24.66 14.69
CA GLN A 400 -17.33 25.20 13.85
C GLN A 400 -17.92 25.53 12.49
N LYS A 401 -17.68 26.75 11.99
CA LYS A 401 -18.02 27.10 10.61
C LYS A 401 -17.21 26.17 9.72
N SER A 402 -17.89 25.38 8.89
CA SER A 402 -17.26 24.64 7.81
C SER A 402 -16.63 25.66 6.86
N GLU A 403 -15.30 25.76 6.90
CA GLU A 403 -14.53 26.57 5.96
C GLU A 403 -14.43 25.81 4.64
N THR A 404 -14.86 26.47 3.56
CA THR A 404 -14.57 25.99 2.20
C THR A 404 -13.11 26.29 1.92
N ARG A 405 -12.37 25.29 1.46
CA ARG A 405 -10.95 25.41 1.08
C ARG A 405 -10.74 24.96 -0.36
N GLN A 406 -9.64 25.39 -0.96
CA GLN A 406 -9.23 24.92 -2.28
C GLN A 406 -8.20 23.79 -2.12
N GLU A 407 -8.43 22.69 -2.83
CA GLU A 407 -7.49 21.57 -2.96
C GLU A 407 -6.91 21.56 -4.36
N TYR A 408 -5.59 21.48 -4.44
CA TYR A 408 -4.81 21.47 -5.67
C TYR A 408 -4.11 20.14 -5.82
N ILE A 409 -4.23 19.54 -7.00
CA ILE A 409 -3.65 18.24 -7.33
C ILE A 409 -2.92 18.38 -8.65
N ILE A 410 -1.69 17.88 -8.74
CA ILE A 410 -1.08 17.63 -10.06
C ILE A 410 -1.60 16.29 -10.54
N ASN A 411 -2.16 16.24 -11.73
CA ASN A 411 -2.46 15.02 -12.45
C ASN A 411 -1.42 14.79 -13.56
N ILE A 412 -0.88 13.59 -13.60
CA ILE A 412 0.23 13.16 -14.46
C ILE A 412 -0.29 12.01 -15.29
N ARG A 413 -0.28 12.18 -16.61
CA ARG A 413 -0.47 11.08 -17.52
C ARG A 413 0.89 10.63 -18.03
N ALA A 414 1.14 9.34 -18.09
CA ALA A 414 2.33 8.76 -18.70
C ALA A 414 2.04 7.32 -19.15
N ASP A 415 2.79 6.81 -20.12
CA ASP A 415 2.92 5.36 -20.32
C ASP A 415 3.80 4.82 -19.19
N SER A 416 3.16 4.22 -18.18
CA SER A 416 3.87 3.71 -17.00
C SER A 416 4.87 2.61 -17.37
N MET A 417 4.69 1.90 -18.49
CA MET A 417 5.59 0.84 -18.94
C MET A 417 6.57 1.29 -20.04
N GLY A 418 6.51 2.57 -20.44
CA GLY A 418 7.38 3.15 -21.46
C GLY A 418 8.81 3.41 -20.99
N ALA A 419 9.01 3.54 -19.67
CA ALA A 419 10.32 3.75 -19.06
C ALA A 419 11.01 2.42 -18.68
N GLU A 420 12.34 2.45 -18.55
CA GLU A 420 13.13 1.27 -18.17
C GLU A 420 13.15 1.07 -16.64
N GLY A 421 12.04 0.60 -16.10
CA GLY A 421 11.83 0.45 -14.66
C GLY A 421 11.11 1.62 -14.02
N SER A 422 10.91 1.50 -12.70
CA SER A 422 10.15 2.49 -11.93
C SER A 422 10.81 3.86 -12.00
N PHE A 423 9.99 4.90 -11.98
CA PHE A 423 10.44 6.29 -12.03
C PHE A 423 9.57 7.19 -11.18
N THR A 424 10.10 8.35 -10.81
CA THR A 424 9.40 9.37 -10.04
C THR A 424 9.46 10.70 -10.76
N VAL A 425 8.30 11.35 -10.91
CA VAL A 425 8.20 12.74 -11.35
C VAL A 425 8.18 13.63 -10.12
N PHE A 426 9.16 14.52 -10.01
CA PHE A 426 9.29 15.49 -8.93
C PHE A 426 8.83 16.85 -9.43
N PHE A 427 8.11 17.59 -8.58
CA PHE A 427 7.64 18.94 -8.84
C PHE A 427 8.23 19.91 -7.82
N PHE A 428 8.83 20.97 -8.35
CA PHE A 428 9.60 21.94 -7.60
C PHE A 428 9.00 23.33 -7.78
N ASP A 429 9.12 24.17 -6.74
CA ASP A 429 8.77 25.60 -6.80
C ASP A 429 9.99 26.53 -6.60
N GLN A 430 11.17 25.94 -6.52
CA GLN A 430 12.47 26.60 -6.40
C GLN A 430 13.48 25.87 -7.28
N GLU A 431 14.60 26.52 -7.57
CA GLU A 431 15.69 25.88 -8.32
C GLU A 431 16.30 24.73 -7.51
N VAL A 432 16.55 23.62 -8.19
CA VAL A 432 17.28 22.48 -7.67
C VAL A 432 18.48 22.20 -8.55
N ARG A 433 19.56 21.72 -7.96
CA ARG A 433 20.76 21.38 -8.71
C ARG A 433 20.62 20.00 -9.33
N ASP A 434 21.06 19.88 -10.58
CA ASP A 434 21.02 18.62 -11.33
C ASP A 434 22.12 17.62 -10.89
N ASP A 435 23.09 18.04 -10.07
CA ASP A 435 24.13 17.16 -9.50
C ASP A 435 23.69 16.45 -8.20
N GLU A 436 22.49 16.76 -7.69
CA GLU A 436 21.94 16.24 -6.43
C GLU A 436 20.70 15.33 -6.65
N VAL A 437 20.64 14.63 -7.78
CA VAL A 437 19.47 13.81 -8.20
C VAL A 437 19.01 12.82 -7.12
N CYS A 438 19.95 12.18 -6.44
CA CYS A 438 19.63 11.18 -5.41
C CYS A 438 18.92 11.79 -4.20
N SER A 439 19.26 13.02 -3.81
CA SER A 439 18.72 13.73 -2.65
C SER A 439 17.51 14.62 -2.95
N TRP A 440 17.02 14.68 -4.20
CA TRP A 440 15.82 15.46 -4.54
C TRP A 440 14.63 15.17 -3.62
N HIS A 441 14.47 13.93 -3.15
CA HIS A 441 13.39 13.55 -2.24
C HIS A 441 13.44 14.21 -0.85
N GLU A 442 14.61 14.74 -0.47
CA GLU A 442 14.85 15.46 0.79
C GLU A 442 14.80 16.99 0.59
N SER A 443 14.75 17.46 -0.65
CA SER A 443 14.81 18.89 -0.96
C SER A 443 13.52 19.62 -0.53
N GLU A 444 13.70 20.75 0.17
CA GLU A 444 12.61 21.65 0.54
C GLU A 444 11.92 22.30 -0.67
N ALA A 445 12.59 22.31 -1.83
CA ALA A 445 12.02 22.78 -3.08
C ALA A 445 10.92 21.85 -3.63
N VAL A 446 10.86 20.58 -3.18
CA VAL A 446 9.83 19.64 -3.62
C VAL A 446 8.49 19.98 -2.98
N ILE A 447 7.52 20.30 -3.83
CA ILE A 447 6.14 20.57 -3.43
C ILE A 447 5.21 19.38 -3.66
N ALA A 448 5.54 18.51 -4.62
CA ALA A 448 4.86 17.24 -4.84
C ALA A 448 5.76 16.26 -5.58
N SER A 449 5.42 14.98 -5.50
CA SER A 449 6.01 13.93 -6.34
C SER A 449 5.07 12.75 -6.47
N HIS A 450 5.20 12.03 -7.59
CA HIS A 450 4.50 10.78 -7.83
C HIS A 450 5.44 9.78 -8.45
N SER A 451 5.31 8.51 -8.03
CA SER A 451 6.16 7.41 -8.49
C SER A 451 5.31 6.41 -9.23
N PHE A 452 5.73 6.02 -10.43
CA PHE A 452 5.14 4.93 -11.19
C PHE A 452 5.93 3.66 -10.87
N PHE A 453 5.23 2.62 -10.40
CA PHE A 453 5.81 1.34 -10.04
C PHE A 453 5.72 0.37 -11.22
N THR A 454 6.87 -0.11 -11.69
CA THR A 454 6.96 -0.80 -12.97
C THR A 454 8.00 -1.93 -12.93
N GLY A 455 8.13 -2.67 -14.02
CA GLY A 455 9.11 -3.75 -14.19
C GLY A 455 10.28 -3.39 -15.10
N PRO A 456 11.29 -4.28 -15.23
CA PRO A 456 12.42 -4.07 -16.12
C PRO A 456 12.01 -4.05 -17.60
N GLY A 457 12.67 -3.16 -18.35
CA GLY A 457 12.61 -3.05 -19.80
C GLY A 457 11.57 -2.05 -20.31
N LYS A 458 11.96 -1.28 -21.33
CA LYS A 458 11.03 -0.43 -22.09
C LYS A 458 10.11 -1.34 -22.90
N LYS A 459 8.87 -1.54 -22.44
CA LYS A 459 7.87 -2.38 -23.12
C LYS A 459 6.67 -1.57 -23.59
N GLY A 460 6.56 -0.31 -23.18
CA GLY A 460 5.50 0.59 -23.62
C GLY A 460 5.69 0.98 -25.08
N ASP A 461 4.62 0.81 -25.86
CA ASP A 461 4.44 1.36 -27.21
C ASP A 461 3.61 2.66 -27.19
N GLY A 462 3.39 3.24 -26.00
CA GLY A 462 2.52 4.40 -25.78
C GLY A 462 1.06 4.06 -25.50
N THR A 463 0.69 2.78 -25.38
CA THR A 463 -0.73 2.36 -25.22
C THR A 463 -1.17 2.09 -23.79
N LEU A 464 -0.24 1.80 -22.87
CA LEU A 464 -0.49 1.61 -21.42
C LEU A 464 -0.49 2.93 -20.66
N LEU A 465 -1.32 3.87 -21.12
CA LEU A 465 -1.43 5.17 -20.48
C LEU A 465 -2.08 5.00 -19.11
N SER A 466 -1.40 5.52 -18.10
CA SER A 466 -1.88 5.64 -16.73
C SER A 466 -2.11 7.11 -16.41
N SER A 467 -3.10 7.39 -15.56
CA SER A 467 -3.36 8.73 -15.02
C SER A 467 -3.13 8.70 -13.52
N ALA A 468 -2.27 9.59 -13.04
CA ALA A 468 -1.84 9.61 -11.67
C ALA A 468 -1.75 11.03 -11.12
N GLY A 469 -2.59 11.40 -10.16
CA GLY A 469 -2.39 12.58 -9.35
C GLY A 469 -1.72 12.44 -7.98
N THR A 470 -1.28 13.59 -7.49
CA THR A 470 -0.60 13.78 -6.21
C THR A 470 -0.90 15.19 -5.68
N SER A 471 -1.19 15.32 -4.38
CA SER A 471 -1.57 16.60 -3.79
C SER A 471 -0.44 17.63 -3.88
N LEU A 472 -0.78 18.81 -4.40
CA LEU A 472 0.04 20.01 -4.33
C LEU A 472 -0.22 20.81 -3.05
N THR A 473 -1.44 20.72 -2.49
CA THR A 473 -1.88 21.56 -1.37
C THR A 473 -0.92 21.59 -0.19
N PRO A 474 -0.34 20.45 0.29
CA PRO A 474 0.63 20.51 1.39
C PRO A 474 1.88 21.35 1.04
N GLY A 475 2.40 21.21 -0.17
CA GLY A 475 3.53 22.01 -0.66
C GLY A 475 3.18 23.51 -0.79
N LEU A 476 2.01 23.82 -1.33
CA LEU A 476 1.53 25.21 -1.43
C LEU A 476 1.27 25.84 -0.05
N ARG A 477 0.76 25.09 0.92
CA ARG A 477 0.61 25.55 2.32
C ARG A 477 1.95 25.90 2.93
N ARG A 478 3.00 25.10 2.68
CA ARG A 478 4.38 25.45 3.09
C ARG A 478 4.84 26.73 2.41
N ALA A 479 4.63 26.88 1.10
CA ALA A 479 4.98 28.10 0.38
C ALA A 479 4.26 29.36 0.94
N VAL A 480 3.00 29.25 1.37
CA VAL A 480 2.30 30.35 2.07
C VAL A 480 2.95 30.64 3.42
N LYS A 481 3.19 29.59 4.22
CA LYS A 481 3.82 29.72 5.54
C LYS A 481 5.20 30.37 5.47
N ASP A 482 5.96 30.06 4.42
CA ASP A 482 7.30 30.60 4.17
C ASP A 482 7.28 32.01 3.54
N GLY A 483 6.09 32.53 3.21
CA GLY A 483 5.93 33.84 2.55
C GLY A 483 6.28 33.86 1.06
N ARG A 484 6.49 32.70 0.44
CA ARG A 484 6.79 32.55 -1.01
C ARG A 484 5.52 32.63 -1.87
N LEU A 485 4.38 32.23 -1.33
CA LEU A 485 3.06 32.31 -1.94
C LEU A 485 2.14 33.20 -1.07
N ALA A 486 1.37 34.10 -1.67
CA ALA A 486 0.58 35.07 -0.91
C ALA A 486 -0.63 34.43 -0.19
N SER A 487 -1.34 33.53 -0.87
CA SER A 487 -2.49 32.81 -0.33
C SER A 487 -2.73 31.53 -1.12
N LEU A 488 -3.65 30.68 -0.65
CA LEU A 488 -4.12 29.53 -1.42
C LEU A 488 -5.25 29.88 -2.40
N GLU A 489 -5.62 31.16 -2.55
CA GLU A 489 -6.59 31.59 -3.53
C GLU A 489 -6.08 31.30 -4.95
N GLU A 490 -6.98 30.85 -5.82
CA GLU A 490 -6.66 30.40 -7.17
C GLU A 490 -5.80 31.39 -7.97
N GLU A 491 -6.11 32.69 -7.92
CA GLU A 491 -5.35 33.70 -8.67
C GLU A 491 -3.88 33.76 -8.22
N ASP A 492 -3.62 33.62 -6.93
CA ASP A 492 -2.27 33.64 -6.37
C ASP A 492 -1.54 32.33 -6.69
N VAL A 493 -2.22 31.19 -6.58
CA VAL A 493 -1.66 29.87 -6.92
C VAL A 493 -1.31 29.78 -8.40
N VAL A 494 -2.20 30.19 -9.30
CA VAL A 494 -1.96 30.20 -10.75
C VAL A 494 -0.78 31.10 -11.10
N ARG A 495 -0.73 32.32 -10.56
CA ARG A 495 0.39 33.25 -10.79
C ARG A 495 1.71 32.66 -10.28
N TYR A 496 1.70 32.06 -9.10
CA TYR A 496 2.87 31.44 -8.50
C TYR A 496 3.38 30.28 -9.35
N LEU A 497 2.54 29.27 -9.59
CA LEU A 497 2.92 28.07 -10.34
C LEU A 497 3.39 28.37 -11.76
N ARG A 498 2.78 29.34 -12.47
CA ARG A 498 3.28 29.79 -13.79
C ARG A 498 4.73 30.23 -13.76
N SER A 499 5.13 30.93 -12.69
CA SER A 499 6.49 31.45 -12.56
C SER A 499 7.48 30.41 -12.04
N THR A 500 7.05 29.55 -11.11
CA THR A 500 7.95 28.70 -10.30
C THR A 500 7.89 27.21 -10.60
N LEU A 501 6.74 26.67 -11.04
CA LEU A 501 6.57 25.22 -11.17
C LEU A 501 7.53 24.67 -12.22
N ARG A 502 8.40 23.76 -11.78
CA ARG A 502 9.28 22.98 -12.65
C ARG A 502 9.13 21.52 -12.28
N TRP A 503 9.39 20.62 -13.22
CA TRP A 503 9.41 19.19 -12.94
C TRP A 503 10.66 18.52 -13.52
N ARG A 504 11.04 17.41 -12.90
CA ARG A 504 12.13 16.53 -13.34
C ARG A 504 11.72 15.08 -13.14
N VAL A 505 12.28 14.20 -13.96
CA VAL A 505 12.06 12.75 -13.84
C VAL A 505 13.33 12.09 -13.34
N LYS A 506 13.17 11.26 -12.31
CA LYS A 506 14.22 10.41 -11.76
C LYS A 506 13.85 8.95 -11.92
N MET A 507 14.69 8.19 -12.62
CA MET A 507 14.61 6.74 -12.66
C MET A 507 15.01 6.16 -11.30
N GLN A 508 14.46 5.01 -10.91
CA GLN A 508 14.77 4.41 -9.61
C GLN A 508 16.26 4.08 -9.45
N GLN A 509 17.00 3.87 -10.54
CA GLN A 509 18.46 3.71 -10.59
C GLN A 509 19.23 4.96 -10.13
N GLY A 510 18.55 6.05 -9.76
CA GLY A 510 19.18 7.30 -9.31
C GLY A 510 19.60 8.22 -10.46
N LYS A 511 19.21 7.90 -11.70
CA LYS A 511 19.51 8.70 -12.88
C LYS A 511 18.37 9.67 -13.20
N ALA A 512 18.68 10.94 -13.40
CA ALA A 512 17.75 11.90 -14.00
C ALA A 512 17.63 11.64 -15.50
N VAL A 513 16.41 11.71 -16.02
CA VAL A 513 16.12 11.55 -17.46
C VAL A 513 15.33 12.73 -17.97
N ASP A 514 15.46 12.98 -19.27
CA ASP A 514 14.68 14.02 -19.93
C ASP A 514 13.20 13.62 -19.97
N GLU A 515 12.31 14.60 -19.89
CA GLU A 515 10.85 14.38 -19.95
C GLU A 515 10.41 13.70 -21.26
N SER A 516 11.12 13.93 -22.37
CA SER A 516 10.87 13.29 -23.65
C SER A 516 11.19 11.78 -23.66
N GLU A 517 11.93 11.29 -22.66
CA GLU A 517 12.19 9.86 -22.48
C GLU A 517 11.01 9.10 -21.85
N ILE A 518 9.99 9.81 -21.35
CA ILE A 518 8.77 9.25 -20.76
C ILE A 518 7.60 9.39 -21.76
N PRO A 519 7.22 8.32 -22.48
CA PRO A 519 6.19 8.41 -23.49
C PRO A 519 4.84 8.85 -22.90
N GLY A 520 4.18 9.78 -23.56
CA GLY A 520 2.86 10.26 -23.17
C GLY A 520 2.83 11.10 -21.89
N LEU A 521 3.98 11.60 -21.40
CA LEU A 521 4.05 12.48 -20.24
C LEU A 521 3.26 13.77 -20.48
N GLU A 522 2.17 13.95 -19.74
CA GLU A 522 1.34 15.15 -19.74
C GLU A 522 1.07 15.53 -18.27
N ILE A 523 1.26 16.81 -17.93
CA ILE A 523 1.07 17.33 -16.58
C ILE A 523 -0.05 18.35 -16.62
N ARG A 524 -0.99 18.23 -15.68
CA ARG A 524 -2.07 19.19 -15.45
C ARG A 524 -2.16 19.50 -13.97
N VAL A 525 -2.59 20.72 -13.65
CA VAL A 525 -2.99 21.05 -12.28
C VAL A 525 -4.50 21.14 -12.23
N LEU A 526 -5.10 20.35 -11.33
CA LEU A 526 -6.52 20.32 -11.05
C LEU A 526 -6.79 21.06 -9.74
N MET A 527 -7.95 21.69 -9.65
CA MET A 527 -8.47 22.31 -8.44
C MET A 527 -9.89 21.84 -8.16
N ALA A 528 -10.19 21.60 -6.88
CA ALA A 528 -11.54 21.44 -6.37
C ALA A 528 -11.77 22.29 -5.12
N GLU A 529 -12.98 22.81 -4.96
CA GLU A 529 -13.44 23.39 -3.71
C GLU A 529 -13.92 22.27 -2.79
N VAL A 530 -13.46 22.30 -1.55
CA VAL A 530 -13.79 21.31 -0.53
C VAL A 530 -14.42 22.01 0.65
N ARG A 531 -15.69 21.71 0.88
CA ARG A 531 -16.38 22.09 2.10
C ARG A 531 -16.11 21.01 3.15
N GLY A 532 -15.28 21.34 4.14
CA GLY A 532 -14.92 20.41 5.22
C GLY A 532 -16.14 19.96 6.03
N PRO A 533 -16.08 18.79 6.70
CA PRO A 533 -17.21 18.29 7.47
C PRO A 533 -17.44 19.15 8.72
N LYS A 534 -18.71 19.32 9.14
CA LYS A 534 -19.04 20.10 10.35
C LYS A 534 -18.96 19.30 11.63
N ALA A 535 -18.97 17.98 11.51
CA ALA A 535 -18.89 17.01 12.58
C ALA A 535 -18.16 15.76 12.08
N LEU A 536 -17.66 14.93 13.00
CA LEU A 536 -16.88 13.74 12.65
C LEU A 536 -17.67 12.72 11.81
N ASP A 537 -19.00 12.68 11.93
CA ASP A 537 -19.89 11.77 11.22
C ASP A 537 -20.35 12.27 9.85
N GLU A 538 -19.87 13.43 9.40
CA GLU A 538 -20.12 13.97 8.05
C GLU A 538 -18.90 13.75 7.14
N MET A 539 -19.12 13.41 5.87
CA MET A 539 -18.07 13.47 4.85
C MET A 539 -17.89 14.92 4.34
N PRO A 540 -16.67 15.34 3.95
CA PRO A 540 -16.51 16.59 3.21
C PRO A 540 -17.27 16.52 1.88
N VAL A 541 -17.62 17.69 1.34
CA VAL A 541 -18.25 17.80 0.02
C VAL A 541 -17.27 18.45 -0.94
N TRP A 542 -16.97 17.74 -2.02
CA TRP A 542 -16.05 18.16 -3.07
C TRP A 542 -16.84 18.72 -4.25
N SER A 543 -16.39 19.84 -4.82
CA SER A 543 -16.77 20.20 -6.19
C SER A 543 -16.13 19.22 -7.18
N PRO A 544 -16.65 19.11 -8.42
CA PRO A 544 -15.89 18.47 -9.49
C PRO A 544 -14.50 19.10 -9.62
N PHE A 545 -13.51 18.26 -9.90
CA PHE A 545 -12.17 18.75 -10.25
C PHE A 545 -12.24 19.47 -11.60
N ARG A 546 -11.52 20.59 -11.70
CA ARG A 546 -11.33 21.30 -12.96
C ARG A 546 -9.86 21.63 -13.18
N ALA A 547 -9.43 21.58 -14.43
CA ALA A 547 -8.08 21.99 -14.80
C ALA A 547 -7.90 23.51 -14.62
N LEU A 548 -6.74 23.90 -14.11
CA LEU A 548 -6.27 25.28 -14.13
C LEU A 548 -5.55 25.56 -15.45
N GLU A 549 -5.68 26.78 -15.95
CA GLU A 549 -4.89 27.27 -17.08
C GLU A 549 -3.54 27.75 -16.55
N LEU A 550 -2.51 26.89 -16.62
CA LEU A 550 -1.13 27.25 -16.27
C LEU A 550 -0.32 27.60 -17.52
#